data_AF-A0A7J6UR98-F1
#
_entry.id   AF-A0A7J6UR98-F1
#
_cell.length_a   1.000
_cell.length_b   1.000
_cell.length_c   1.000
_cell.angle_alpha   90.00
_cell.angle_beta   90.00
_cell.angle_gamma   90.00
#
_symmetry.space_group_name_H-M   'P 1'
#
loop_
_entity.id
_entity.type
_entity.pdbx_description
1 polymer ?
#
loop_
_entity_poly.entity_id
_entity_poly.type
_entity_poly.pdbx_seq_one_letter_code
_entity_poly.pdbx_strand_id
1 'polypeptide(L)'
;AIRSLLTMSEVDLPVYESDVHEEKPVKWTTRWSDKIKGSKVGQMWERWEYWQEHEWKGINIPIFILLAIIVLALWWVHPSDLEPHTWQVFVAFLVIILGAVLEPLPMSASCIVGLGFCTVTSILSTDQVLSGFGNDTVWLVVMAFFIASGFVTSGLGKRICFIILKYLGSTTLGLAYGFCLCEFVLAIAIPSSTARAA
;
A
#
# COMPACT_ATOMS: atom_id res chain seq x y z
N ALA A 1 -37.77 -12.42 -28.14
CA ALA A 1 -36.31 -12.43 -27.89
C ALA A 1 -35.76 -11.23 -27.11
N ILE A 2 -36.56 -10.20 -26.75
CA ILE A 2 -36.06 -9.03 -25.96
C ILE A 2 -36.67 -8.96 -24.54
N ARG A 3 -37.65 -9.82 -24.20
CA ARG A 3 -38.28 -9.86 -22.87
C ARG A 3 -37.69 -10.91 -21.91
N SER A 4 -36.69 -11.69 -22.35
CA SER A 4 -36.05 -12.75 -21.56
C SER A 4 -34.68 -12.37 -20.99
N LEU A 5 -34.24 -11.11 -21.14
CA LEU A 5 -32.95 -10.62 -20.62
C LEU A 5 -33.08 -9.73 -19.37
N LEU A 6 -34.30 -9.44 -18.92
CA LEU A 6 -34.59 -8.59 -17.75
C LEU A 6 -34.80 -9.36 -16.45
N THR A 7 -34.55 -10.67 -16.42
CA THR A 7 -34.74 -11.54 -15.24
C THR A 7 -33.43 -12.06 -14.66
N MET A 8 -32.27 -11.51 -15.02
CA MET A 8 -30.96 -11.89 -14.45
C MET A 8 -30.45 -10.88 -13.41
N SER A 9 -31.35 -10.19 -12.69
CA SER A 9 -30.97 -9.26 -11.60
C SER A 9 -31.36 -9.71 -10.18
N GLU A 10 -31.82 -10.94 -10.00
CA GLU A 10 -31.95 -11.56 -8.67
C GLU A 10 -30.93 -12.69 -8.57
N VAL A 11 -29.73 -12.31 -8.15
CA VAL A 11 -28.77 -13.26 -7.58
C VAL A 11 -29.21 -13.45 -6.13
N ASP A 12 -29.82 -14.60 -5.85
CA ASP A 12 -30.12 -15.07 -4.50
C ASP A 12 -28.83 -15.06 -3.66
N LEU A 13 -28.74 -14.11 -2.71
CA LEU A 13 -27.71 -14.14 -1.69
C LEU A 13 -28.05 -15.28 -0.71
N PRO A 14 -27.12 -16.22 -0.44
CA PRO A 14 -27.36 -17.22 0.59
C PRO A 14 -27.51 -16.51 1.95
N VAL A 15 -28.62 -16.78 2.63
CA VAL A 15 -28.85 -16.41 4.03
C VAL A 15 -27.80 -17.13 4.87
N TYR A 16 -26.83 -16.39 5.41
CA TYR A 16 -25.87 -16.92 6.38
C TYR A 16 -26.53 -16.93 7.76
N GLU A 17 -27.20 -18.04 8.09
CA GLU A 17 -27.57 -18.35 9.47
C GLU A 17 -26.28 -18.65 10.23
N SER A 18 -25.80 -17.66 11.00
CA SER A 18 -24.69 -17.85 11.92
C SER A 18 -25.25 -18.22 13.28
N ASP A 19 -25.30 -19.53 13.55
CA ASP A 19 -25.39 -20.07 14.91
C ASP A 19 -24.06 -19.79 15.64
N VAL A 20 -23.82 -18.52 15.95
CA VAL A 20 -22.79 -18.10 16.90
C VAL A 20 -23.52 -17.71 18.16
N HIS A 21 -23.24 -18.43 19.24
CA HIS A 21 -23.64 -18.06 20.58
C HIS A 21 -23.20 -16.61 20.87
N GLU A 22 -24.12 -15.67 20.67
CA GLU A 22 -23.92 -14.25 20.92
C GLU A 22 -23.96 -14.03 22.44
N GLU A 23 -22.79 -14.18 23.08
CA GLU A 23 -22.59 -13.64 24.42
C GLU A 23 -22.74 -12.11 24.35
N LYS A 24 -23.92 -11.63 24.76
CA LYS A 24 -24.23 -10.20 24.81
C LYS A 24 -23.23 -9.49 25.74
N PRO A 25 -22.38 -8.58 25.25
CA PRO A 25 -21.43 -7.91 26.12
C PRO A 25 -22.17 -7.06 27.16
N VAL A 26 -21.64 -7.07 28.39
CA VAL A 26 -22.21 -6.39 29.55
C VAL A 26 -22.33 -4.88 29.25
N LYS A 27 -23.56 -4.36 29.34
CA LYS A 27 -24.00 -3.01 28.92
C LYS A 27 -23.14 -1.80 29.35
N TRP A 28 -22.25 -1.96 30.34
CA TRP A 28 -21.39 -0.90 30.83
C TRP A 28 -20.10 -0.71 30.01
N THR A 29 -19.70 -1.69 29.19
CA THR A 29 -18.48 -1.62 28.37
C THR A 29 -18.72 -1.04 26.97
N THR A 30 -19.93 -1.19 26.40
CA THR A 30 -20.26 -0.71 25.04
C THR A 30 -20.47 0.80 24.97
N ARG A 31 -20.79 1.47 26.10
CA ARG A 31 -21.10 2.91 26.14
C ARG A 31 -19.94 3.81 25.66
N TRP A 32 -18.70 3.37 25.83
CA TRP A 32 -17.52 4.07 25.32
C TRP A 32 -17.23 3.71 23.86
N SER A 33 -17.44 2.44 23.49
CA SER A 33 -17.27 1.93 22.12
C SER A 33 -18.23 2.62 21.13
N ASP A 34 -19.50 2.72 21.48
CA ASP A 34 -20.53 3.34 20.63
C ASP A 34 -20.26 4.85 20.41
N LYS A 35 -19.68 5.51 21.41
CA LYS A 35 -19.32 6.94 21.35
C LYS A 35 -18.10 7.18 20.45
N ILE A 36 -17.20 6.21 20.35
CA ILE A 36 -16.01 6.26 19.48
C ILE A 36 -16.41 5.91 18.06
N LYS A 37 -17.27 4.90 17.84
CA LYS A 37 -17.76 4.48 16.51
C LYS A 37 -18.39 5.62 15.70
N GLY A 38 -19.20 6.48 16.35
CA GLY A 38 -19.78 7.66 15.70
C GLY A 38 -18.84 8.86 15.49
N SER A 39 -17.63 8.81 16.05
CA SER A 39 -16.60 9.85 15.85
C SER A 39 -15.82 9.60 14.56
N LYS A 40 -15.22 10.65 13.97
CA LYS A 40 -14.24 10.53 12.87
C LYS A 40 -13.19 9.45 13.15
N VAL A 41 -12.81 9.28 14.42
CA VAL A 41 -11.83 8.29 14.85
C VAL A 41 -12.41 6.87 14.73
N GLY A 42 -13.66 6.63 15.12
CA GLY A 42 -14.29 5.32 14.97
C GLY A 42 -14.52 4.91 13.53
N GLN A 43 -14.98 5.83 12.68
CA GLN A 43 -15.08 5.58 11.24
C GLN A 43 -13.72 5.24 10.61
N MET A 44 -12.65 5.84 11.13
CA MET A 44 -11.28 5.53 10.69
C MET A 44 -10.84 4.13 11.15
N TRP A 45 -11.19 3.72 12.37
CA TRP A 45 -10.91 2.39 12.90
C TRP A 45 -11.67 1.29 12.14
N GLU A 46 -12.96 1.47 11.89
CA GLU A 46 -13.76 0.52 11.11
C GLU A 46 -13.22 0.37 9.69
N ARG A 47 -12.77 1.47 9.07
CA ARG A 47 -12.10 1.42 7.77
C ARG A 47 -10.77 0.66 7.83
N TRP A 48 -10.04 0.75 8.93
CA TRP A 48 -8.76 0.05 9.14
C TRP A 48 -8.98 -1.46 9.31
N GLU A 49 -9.96 -1.84 10.13
CA GLU A 49 -10.37 -3.24 10.33
C GLU A 49 -10.87 -3.85 9.02
N TYR A 50 -11.71 -3.11 8.27
CA TYR A 50 -12.19 -3.52 6.96
C TYR A 50 -11.04 -3.78 5.96
N TRP A 51 -10.01 -2.93 5.97
CA TRP A 51 -8.84 -3.07 5.10
C TRP A 51 -8.05 -4.35 5.42
N GLN A 52 -7.86 -4.67 6.71
CA GLN A 52 -7.17 -5.88 7.14
C GLN A 52 -7.87 -7.16 6.71
N GLU A 53 -9.21 -7.18 6.74
CA GLU A 53 -9.99 -8.38 6.45
C GLU A 53 -10.17 -8.66 4.95
N HIS A 54 -10.18 -7.64 4.10
CA HIS A 54 -10.56 -7.81 2.68
C HIS A 54 -9.40 -7.68 1.68
N GLU A 55 -8.35 -6.92 2.01
CA GLU A 55 -7.21 -6.75 1.08
C GLU A 55 -6.03 -7.66 1.40
N TRP A 56 -5.85 -8.07 2.66
CA TRP A 56 -4.72 -8.90 3.03
C TRP A 56 -5.01 -10.39 2.78
N LYS A 57 -4.49 -10.92 1.68
CA LYS A 57 -4.54 -12.37 1.36
C LYS A 57 -3.75 -13.27 2.33
N GLY A 58 -3.24 -12.72 3.44
CA GLY A 58 -2.34 -13.40 4.37
C GLY A 58 -0.91 -13.50 3.85
N ILE A 59 -0.05 -14.17 4.63
CA ILE A 59 1.34 -14.43 4.24
C ILE A 59 1.35 -15.50 3.15
N ASN A 60 2.01 -15.23 2.02
CA ASN A 60 2.26 -16.26 1.04
C ASN A 60 3.41 -17.16 1.50
N ILE A 61 3.08 -18.10 2.39
CA ILE A 61 4.00 -19.03 3.06
C ILE A 61 4.99 -19.70 2.09
N PRO A 62 4.58 -20.24 0.91
CA PRO A 62 5.55 -20.89 0.01
C PRO A 62 6.60 -19.92 -0.55
N ILE A 63 6.23 -18.67 -0.84
CA ILE A 63 7.15 -17.64 -1.32
C ILE A 63 8.12 -17.23 -0.21
N PHE A 64 7.61 -17.07 1.02
CA PHE A 64 8.43 -16.73 2.17
C PHE A 64 9.48 -17.81 2.45
N ILE A 65 9.10 -19.08 2.39
CA ILE A 65 10.01 -20.22 2.54
C ILE A 65 11.05 -20.22 1.41
N LEU A 66 10.65 -19.97 0.16
CA LEU A 66 11.57 -19.89 -0.97
C LEU A 66 12.62 -18.79 -0.78
N LEU A 67 12.21 -17.61 -0.32
CA LEU A 67 13.14 -16.51 0.01
C LEU A 67 14.11 -16.90 1.13
N ALA A 68 13.63 -17.55 2.19
CA ALA A 68 14.48 -18.04 3.27
C ALA A 68 15.50 -19.08 2.78
N ILE A 69 15.09 -19.98 1.86
CA ILE A 69 16.00 -20.94 1.22
C ILE A 69 17.06 -20.22 0.38
N ILE A 70 16.67 -19.19 -0.39
CA ILE A 70 17.62 -18.39 -1.19
C ILE A 70 18.65 -17.71 -0.30
N VAL A 71 18.22 -17.08 0.81
CA VAL A 71 19.14 -16.50 1.80
C VAL A 71 20.14 -17.54 2.27
N LEU A 72 19.65 -18.70 2.72
CA LEU A 72 20.47 -19.73 3.34
C LEU A 72 21.44 -20.37 2.34
N ALA A 73 20.99 -20.63 1.11
CA ALA A 73 21.81 -21.18 0.04
C ALA A 73 22.93 -20.21 -0.36
N LEU A 74 22.61 -18.94 -0.57
CA LEU A 74 23.59 -17.92 -0.93
C LEU A 74 24.54 -17.60 0.23
N TRP A 75 24.10 -17.73 1.47
CA TRP A 75 24.96 -17.51 2.65
C TRP A 75 26.10 -18.54 2.74
N TRP A 76 25.85 -19.78 2.31
CA TRP A 76 26.83 -20.86 2.39
C TRP A 76 27.71 -20.99 1.15
N VAL A 77 27.22 -20.57 -0.02
CA VAL A 77 27.98 -20.57 -1.28
C VAL A 77 28.72 -19.25 -1.42
N HIS A 78 29.80 -19.08 -0.65
CA HIS A 78 30.68 -17.92 -0.78
C HIS A 78 31.72 -18.17 -1.90
N PRO A 79 31.92 -17.23 -2.84
CA PRO A 79 33.07 -17.29 -3.75
C PRO A 79 34.35 -17.05 -2.94
N SER A 80 35.43 -17.75 -3.26
CA SER A 80 36.72 -17.62 -2.57
C SER A 80 37.43 -16.28 -2.84
N ASP A 81 37.04 -15.57 -3.90
CA ASP A 81 37.72 -14.36 -4.38
C ASP A 81 37.11 -13.06 -3.82
N LEU A 82 36.09 -13.15 -2.96
CA LEU A 82 35.39 -11.99 -2.40
C LEU A 82 35.47 -11.94 -0.88
N GLU A 83 35.52 -10.72 -0.34
CA GLU A 83 35.45 -10.50 1.10
C GLU A 83 34.09 -10.98 1.65
N PRO A 84 34.06 -11.79 2.73
CA PRO A 84 32.81 -12.37 3.25
C PRO A 84 31.74 -11.33 3.59
N HIS A 85 32.16 -10.17 4.10
CA HIS A 85 31.25 -9.07 4.44
C HIS A 85 30.54 -8.50 3.20
N THR A 86 31.27 -8.30 2.11
CA THR A 86 30.72 -7.76 0.86
C THR A 86 29.70 -8.73 0.24
N TRP A 87 29.97 -10.04 0.31
CA TRP A 87 29.02 -11.06 -0.15
C TRP A 87 27.72 -11.05 0.66
N GLN A 88 27.79 -10.91 1.99
CA GLN A 88 26.61 -10.87 2.85
C GLN A 88 25.72 -9.65 2.57
N VAL A 89 26.33 -8.47 2.34
CA VAL A 89 25.58 -7.26 1.94
C VAL A 89 24.87 -7.47 0.60
N PHE A 90 25.55 -8.10 -0.36
CA PHE A 90 24.98 -8.42 -1.66
C PHE A 90 23.80 -9.39 -1.58
N VAL A 91 23.93 -10.47 -0.78
CA VAL A 91 22.85 -11.43 -0.55
C VAL A 91 21.66 -10.77 0.12
N ALA A 92 21.88 -9.94 1.14
CA ALA A 92 20.81 -9.20 1.81
C ALA A 92 20.07 -8.26 0.84
N PHE A 93 20.82 -7.54 -0.02
CA PHE A 93 20.22 -6.69 -1.04
C PHE A 93 19.37 -7.49 -2.03
N LEU A 94 19.88 -8.61 -2.57
CA LEU A 94 19.13 -9.47 -3.49
C LEU A 94 17.83 -9.99 -2.87
N VAL A 95 17.89 -10.46 -1.62
CA VAL A 95 16.74 -11.03 -0.92
C VAL A 95 15.68 -9.96 -0.67
N ILE A 96 16.07 -8.73 -0.33
CA ILE A 96 15.13 -7.62 -0.16
C ILE A 96 14.45 -7.28 -1.49
N ILE A 97 15.19 -7.24 -2.60
CA ILE A 97 14.60 -7.00 -3.93
C ILE A 97 13.65 -8.13 -4.34
N LEU A 98 14.04 -9.40 -4.15
CA LEU A 98 13.16 -10.54 -4.43
C LEU A 98 11.93 -10.53 -3.52
N GLY A 99 12.09 -10.16 -2.25
CA GLY A 99 10.99 -9.97 -1.30
C GLY A 99 10.05 -8.83 -1.68
N ALA A 100 10.57 -7.76 -2.29
CA ALA A 100 9.75 -6.68 -2.83
C ALA A 100 8.97 -7.10 -4.08
N VAL A 101 9.58 -7.88 -4.98
CA VAL A 101 8.95 -8.29 -6.25
C VAL A 101 7.96 -9.43 -6.07
N LEU A 102 8.27 -10.40 -5.22
CA LEU A 102 7.43 -11.58 -4.98
C LEU A 102 6.30 -11.32 -3.99
N GLU A 103 6.27 -10.12 -3.38
CA GLU A 103 5.24 -9.64 -2.46
C GLU A 103 4.72 -10.72 -1.48
N PRO A 104 5.59 -11.39 -0.68
CA PRO A 104 5.14 -12.37 0.30
C PRO A 104 4.31 -11.73 1.41
N LEU A 105 4.50 -10.42 1.59
CA LEU A 105 3.93 -9.51 2.57
C LEU A 105 3.69 -8.16 1.88
N PRO A 106 2.87 -7.26 2.47
CA PRO A 106 2.76 -5.88 1.99
C PRO A 106 4.14 -5.24 1.83
N MET A 107 4.33 -4.48 0.77
CA MET A 107 5.63 -3.90 0.38
C MET A 107 6.34 -3.16 1.53
N SER A 108 5.61 -2.44 2.38
CA SER A 108 6.18 -1.77 3.55
C SER A 108 6.64 -2.75 4.63
N ALA A 109 5.89 -3.83 4.86
CA ALA A 109 6.22 -4.86 5.83
C ALA A 109 7.46 -5.66 5.41
N SER A 110 7.61 -5.98 4.12
CA SER A 110 8.79 -6.68 3.60
C SER A 110 10.06 -5.84 3.78
N CYS A 111 9.99 -4.51 3.59
CA CYS A 111 11.10 -3.61 3.87
C CYS A 111 11.49 -3.61 5.36
N ILE A 112 10.52 -3.55 6.28
CA ILE A 112 10.80 -3.56 7.73
C ILE A 112 11.44 -4.89 8.15
N VAL A 113 10.93 -6.02 7.66
CA VAL A 113 11.52 -7.34 7.93
C VAL A 113 12.94 -7.43 7.36
N GLY A 114 13.19 -6.88 6.17
CA GLY A 114 14.52 -6.81 5.57
C GLY A 114 15.51 -5.99 6.40
N LEU A 115 15.10 -4.80 6.88
CA LEU A 115 15.93 -3.98 7.78
C LEU A 115 16.20 -4.72 9.11
N GLY A 116 15.18 -5.36 9.68
CA GLY A 116 15.32 -6.21 10.86
C GLY A 116 16.32 -7.33 10.65
N PHE A 117 16.23 -8.03 9.52
CA PHE A 117 17.18 -9.08 9.14
C PHE A 117 18.61 -8.54 9.06
N CYS A 118 18.85 -7.39 8.43
CA CYS A 118 20.18 -6.77 8.36
C CYS A 118 20.76 -6.41 9.74
N THR A 119 19.92 -5.97 10.68
CA THR A 119 20.37 -5.66 12.06
C THR A 119 20.65 -6.92 12.86
N VAL A 120 19.80 -7.95 12.76
CA VAL A 120 19.98 -9.24 13.48
C VAL A 120 21.22 -9.97 13.00
N THR A 121 21.48 -9.96 11.70
CA THR A 121 22.68 -10.56 11.10
C THR A 121 23.95 -9.70 11.29
N SER A 122 23.82 -8.50 11.87
CA SER A 122 24.93 -7.56 12.12
C SER A 122 25.78 -7.24 10.89
N ILE A 123 25.21 -7.37 9.68
CA ILE A 123 25.89 -7.05 8.42
C ILE A 123 26.12 -5.54 8.32
N LEU A 124 25.13 -4.76 8.79
CA LEU A 124 25.19 -3.31 8.89
C LEU A 124 24.98 -2.88 10.35
N SER A 125 25.67 -1.82 10.76
CA SER A 125 25.42 -1.18 12.06
C SER A 125 24.03 -0.54 12.10
N THR A 126 23.44 -0.43 13.29
CA THR A 126 22.11 0.19 13.47
C THR A 126 22.06 1.60 12.89
N ASP A 127 23.14 2.37 13.04
CA ASP A 127 23.25 3.73 12.49
C ASP A 127 23.19 3.74 10.96
N GLN A 128 23.85 2.77 10.30
CA GLN A 128 23.82 2.66 8.84
C GLN A 128 22.47 2.17 8.31
N VAL A 129 21.78 1.30 9.05
CA VAL A 129 20.43 0.86 8.68
C VAL A 129 19.43 2.02 8.80
N LEU A 130 19.59 2.87 9.82
CA LEU A 130 18.70 4.00 10.07
C LEU A 130 19.05 5.25 9.27
N SER A 131 20.27 5.38 8.73
CA SER A 131 20.71 6.57 8.00
C SER A 131 19.84 6.90 6.79
N GLY A 132 19.17 5.90 6.19
CA GLY A 132 18.23 6.11 5.09
C GLY A 132 17.00 6.94 5.47
N PHE A 133 16.52 6.84 6.73
CA PHE A 133 15.37 7.61 7.22
C PHE A 133 15.68 9.10 7.44
N GLY A 134 16.96 9.45 7.58
CA GLY A 134 17.44 10.82 7.71
C GLY A 134 17.81 11.48 6.39
N ASN A 135 17.57 10.84 5.24
CA ASN A 135 17.99 11.38 3.95
C ASN A 135 17.06 12.51 3.46
N ASP A 136 17.64 13.67 3.13
CA ASP A 136 16.91 14.86 2.63
C ASP A 136 16.01 14.54 1.42
N THR A 137 16.44 13.62 0.54
CA THR A 137 15.64 13.22 -0.63
C THR A 137 14.37 12.49 -0.22
N VAL A 138 14.42 11.63 0.80
CA VAL A 138 13.25 10.92 1.33
C VAL A 138 12.28 11.92 1.96
N TRP A 139 12.80 12.86 2.74
CA TRP A 139 11.99 13.92 3.35
C TRP A 139 11.37 14.88 2.33
N LEU A 140 12.06 15.18 1.22
CA LEU A 140 11.50 15.94 0.10
C LEU A 140 10.27 15.24 -0.48
N VAL A 141 10.33 13.92 -0.68
CA VAL A 141 9.19 13.13 -1.16
C VAL A 141 8.03 13.19 -0.16
N VAL A 142 8.30 13.04 1.14
CA VAL A 142 7.26 13.15 2.19
C VAL A 142 6.56 14.51 2.16
N MET A 143 7.33 15.61 2.05
CA MET A 143 6.77 16.96 1.96
C MET A 143 5.93 17.16 0.69
N ALA A 144 6.36 16.61 -0.44
CA ALA A 144 5.59 16.63 -1.67
C ALA A 144 4.23 15.90 -1.52
N PHE A 145 4.19 14.76 -0.85
CA PHE A 145 2.93 14.05 -0.54
C PHE A 145 2.02 14.88 0.36
N PHE A 146 2.55 15.62 1.35
CA PHE A 146 1.75 16.52 2.17
C PHE A 146 1.14 17.67 1.36
N ILE A 147 1.92 18.29 0.46
CA ILE A 147 1.41 19.32 -0.45
C ILE A 147 0.31 18.75 -1.36
N ALA A 148 0.54 17.57 -1.95
CA ALA A 148 -0.45 16.89 -2.78
C ALA A 148 -1.75 16.60 -2.01
N SER A 149 -1.65 16.09 -0.78
CA SER A 149 -2.81 15.83 0.08
C SER A 149 -3.62 17.10 0.39
N GLY A 150 -2.94 18.23 0.62
CA GLY A 150 -3.59 19.55 0.75
C GLY A 150 -4.30 19.99 -0.53
N PHE A 151 -3.71 19.72 -1.69
CA PHE A 151 -4.29 20.04 -3.00
C PHE A 151 -5.54 19.18 -3.31
N VAL A 152 -5.52 17.91 -2.92
CA VAL A 152 -6.67 16.99 -3.02
C VAL A 152 -7.78 17.41 -2.05
N THR A 153 -7.45 17.71 -0.80
CA THR A 153 -8.43 18.08 0.24
C THR A 153 -9.11 19.42 -0.05
N SER A 154 -8.39 20.38 -0.61
CA SER A 154 -8.97 21.67 -1.04
C SER A 154 -9.83 21.56 -2.32
N GLY A 155 -9.72 20.44 -3.06
CA GLY A 155 -10.45 20.21 -4.30
C GLY A 155 -9.97 21.08 -5.48
N LEU A 156 -8.82 21.75 -5.35
CA LEU A 156 -8.29 22.63 -6.39
C LEU A 156 -8.00 21.85 -7.67
N GLY A 157 -7.41 20.65 -7.57
CA GLY A 157 -7.15 19.80 -8.74
C GLY A 157 -8.40 19.39 -9.50
N LYS A 158 -9.49 19.07 -8.79
CA LYS A 158 -10.79 18.77 -9.43
C LYS A 158 -11.34 19.97 -10.19
N ARG A 159 -11.21 21.19 -9.64
CA ARG A 159 -11.65 22.43 -10.32
C ARG A 159 -10.86 22.66 -11.61
N ILE A 160 -9.53 22.56 -11.56
CA ILE A 160 -8.67 22.72 -12.75
C ILE A 160 -9.01 21.65 -13.81
N CYS A 161 -9.17 20.39 -13.37
CA CYS A 161 -9.51 19.30 -14.27
C CYS A 161 -10.86 19.52 -14.96
N PHE A 162 -11.90 19.91 -14.22
CA PHE A 162 -13.20 20.21 -14.81
C PHE A 162 -13.17 21.40 -15.77
N ILE A 163 -12.35 22.43 -15.52
CA ILE A 163 -12.20 23.55 -16.46
C ILE A 163 -11.63 23.03 -17.78
N ILE A 164 -10.55 22.24 -17.75
CA ILE A 164 -9.91 21.70 -18.97
C ILE A 164 -10.88 20.76 -19.71
N LEU A 165 -11.53 19.84 -18.98
CA LEU A 165 -12.47 18.89 -19.58
C LEU A 165 -13.74 19.57 -20.11
N LYS A 166 -14.16 20.71 -19.55
CA LYS A 166 -15.28 21.50 -20.10
C LYS A 166 -14.97 22.00 -21.52
N TYR A 167 -13.71 22.34 -21.81
CA TYR A 167 -13.32 22.83 -23.14
C TYR A 167 -12.98 21.70 -24.13
N LEU A 168 -12.40 20.60 -23.67
CA LEU A 168 -11.89 19.52 -24.52
C LEU A 168 -12.74 18.24 -24.55
N GLY A 169 -13.65 18.05 -23.59
CA GLY A 169 -14.32 16.77 -23.32
C GLY A 169 -15.53 16.43 -24.21
N SER A 170 -15.75 17.15 -25.31
CA SER A 170 -16.89 16.91 -26.22
C SER A 170 -16.75 15.63 -27.05
N THR A 171 -15.55 15.06 -27.15
CA THR A 171 -15.25 13.84 -27.90
C THR A 171 -14.35 12.91 -27.09
N THR A 172 -14.38 11.60 -27.35
CA THR A 172 -13.54 10.62 -26.64
C THR A 172 -12.04 10.91 -26.79
N LEU A 173 -11.61 11.34 -27.98
CA LEU A 173 -10.23 11.78 -28.24
C LEU A 173 -9.89 13.06 -27.45
N GLY A 174 -10.78 14.06 -27.46
CA GLY A 174 -10.59 15.30 -26.72
C GLY A 174 -10.54 15.09 -25.20
N LEU A 175 -11.31 14.13 -24.67
CA LEU A 175 -11.25 13.72 -23.26
C LEU A 175 -9.89 13.12 -22.91
N ALA A 176 -9.35 12.21 -23.75
CA ALA A 176 -8.04 11.61 -23.53
C ALA A 176 -6.91 12.65 -23.54
N TYR A 177 -6.90 13.56 -24.52
CA TYR A 177 -5.96 14.68 -24.55
C TYR A 177 -6.14 15.64 -23.36
N GLY A 178 -7.40 15.86 -22.95
CA GLY A 178 -7.75 16.66 -21.79
C GLY A 178 -7.16 16.09 -20.50
N PHE A 179 -7.26 14.77 -20.28
CA PHE A 179 -6.63 14.10 -19.14
C PHE A 179 -5.11 14.23 -19.15
N CYS A 180 -4.45 14.03 -20.30
CA CYS A 180 -3.00 14.24 -20.41
C CYS A 180 -2.58 15.68 -20.06
N LEU A 181 -3.39 16.67 -20.47
CA LEU A 181 -3.13 18.08 -20.17
C LEU A 181 -3.40 18.42 -18.70
N CYS A 182 -4.44 17.85 -18.09
CA CYS A 182 -4.69 17.94 -16.65
C CYS A 182 -3.50 17.39 -15.86
N GLU A 183 -3.03 16.19 -16.21
CA GLU A 183 -1.88 15.55 -15.58
C GLU A 183 -0.62 16.43 -15.72
N PHE A 184 -0.37 17.00 -16.90
CA PHE A 184 0.76 17.91 -17.13
C PHE A 184 0.70 19.17 -16.25
N VAL A 185 -0.47 19.82 -16.16
CA VAL A 185 -0.64 21.01 -15.31
C VAL A 185 -0.47 20.65 -13.82
N LEU A 186 -1.03 19.51 -13.39
CA LEU A 186 -0.92 19.04 -12.02
C LEU A 186 0.51 18.62 -11.63
N ALA A 187 1.32 18.13 -12.58
CA ALA A 187 2.72 17.74 -12.34
C ALA A 187 3.61 18.91 -11.87
N ILE A 188 3.29 20.15 -12.27
CA ILE A 188 4.04 21.34 -11.83
C ILE A 188 3.86 21.57 -10.34
N ALA A 189 2.66 21.28 -9.81
CA ALA A 189 2.34 21.46 -8.40
C ALA A 189 2.66 20.22 -7.55
N ILE A 190 2.53 19.02 -8.13
CA ILE A 190 2.71 17.74 -7.44
C ILE A 190 3.88 16.99 -8.12
N PRO A 191 5.07 16.97 -7.51
CA PRO A 191 6.25 16.37 -8.14
C PRO A 191 6.24 14.82 -8.11
N SER A 192 5.34 14.20 -7.34
CA SER A 192 5.23 12.74 -7.21
C SER A 192 4.13 12.18 -8.11
N SER A 193 4.49 11.23 -8.98
CA SER A 193 3.54 10.56 -9.89
C SER A 193 2.50 9.74 -9.15
N THR A 194 2.90 9.02 -8.09
CA THR A 194 1.98 8.23 -7.24
C THR A 194 0.99 9.14 -6.52
N ALA A 195 1.41 10.32 -6.08
CA ALA A 195 0.53 11.29 -5.40
C ALA A 195 -0.53 11.89 -6.34
N ARG A 196 -0.22 12.02 -7.64
CA ARG A 196 -1.13 12.58 -8.65
C ARG A 196 -2.18 11.58 -9.13
N ALA A 197 -1.87 10.28 -9.06
CA ALA A 197 -2.76 9.20 -9.48
C ALA A 197 -3.82 8.80 -8.41
N ALA A 198 -3.64 9.22 -7.16
CA ALA A 198 -4.53 8.94 -6.03
C ALA A 198 -5.69 9.95 -5.94
#